data_AF-A0A7T8K282-F1
#
_entry.id   AF-A0A7T8K282-F1
#
_cell.length_a   1.000
_cell.length_b   1.000
_cell.length_c   1.000
_cell.angle_alpha   90.00
_cell.angle_beta   90.00
_cell.angle_gamma   90.00
#
_symmetry.space_group_name_H-M   'P 1'
#
loop_
_entity.id
_entity.type
_entity.pdbx_description
1 polymer ?
#
loop_
_entity_poly.entity_id
_entity_poly.type
_entity_poly.pdbx_seq_one_letter_code
_entity_poly.pdbx_strand_id
1 'polypeptide(L)'
;NMPECGNLTLQSHMLTPIQRIPRYELLLKDYLKKLPEDSNDREDSEKALHLVSTAAAHANDAMKRIEKFKKLLEVQECLSGTVDLVNPTRELVKEGKIVKISARSGDHQERYLFL
;
A
#
# COMPACT_ATOMS: atom_id res chain seq x y z
N ASN A 1 12.01 7.29 27.98
CA ASN A 1 12.34 6.05 27.25
C ASN A 1 12.88 5.05 28.24
N MET A 2 12.19 3.93 28.42
CA MET A 2 12.58 2.86 29.34
C MET A 2 13.70 1.99 28.70
N PRO A 3 14.75 1.60 29.45
CA PRO A 3 15.85 0.81 28.93
C PRO A 3 15.42 -0.58 28.41
N GLU A 4 14.34 -1.14 28.95
CA GLU A 4 13.71 -2.39 28.53
C GLU A 4 13.15 -2.30 27.10
N CYS A 5 12.86 -1.09 26.61
CA CYS A 5 12.37 -0.81 25.26
C CYS A 5 13.50 -0.47 24.27
N GLY A 6 14.77 -0.69 24.64
CA GLY A 6 15.94 -0.40 23.79
C GLY A 6 16.11 1.09 23.49
N ASN A 7 15.58 1.97 24.34
CA ASN A 7 15.54 3.43 24.15
C ASN A 7 14.77 3.90 22.88
N LEU A 8 14.00 3.02 22.25
CA LEU A 8 13.20 3.36 21.06
C LEU A 8 11.85 3.96 21.43
N THR A 9 11.32 4.82 20.55
CA THR A 9 9.97 5.36 20.68
C THR A 9 8.92 4.29 20.37
N LEU A 10 7.69 4.46 20.88
CA LEU A 10 6.57 3.58 20.53
C LEU A 10 6.37 3.49 19.00
N GLN A 11 6.49 4.61 18.31
CA GLN A 11 6.39 4.65 16.84
C GLN A 11 7.45 3.77 16.17
N SER A 12 8.67 3.73 16.71
CA SER A 12 9.74 2.86 16.21
C SER A 12 9.37 1.37 16.39
N HIS A 13 8.80 1.02 17.55
CA HIS A 13 8.32 -0.35 17.82
C HIS A 13 7.14 -0.74 16.93
N MET A 14 6.25 0.21 16.60
CA MET A 14 5.14 -0.02 15.67
C MET A 14 5.60 -0.23 14.22
N LEU A 15 6.81 0.21 13.86
CA LEU A 15 7.38 0.02 12.53
C LEU A 15 8.06 -1.35 12.37
N THR A 16 8.56 -1.96 13.46
CA THR A 16 9.27 -3.24 13.44
C THR A 16 8.52 -4.39 12.76
N PRO A 17 7.19 -4.60 12.97
CA PRO A 17 6.43 -5.64 12.27
C PRO A 17 6.43 -5.47 10.75
N ILE A 18 6.35 -4.24 10.26
CA ILE A 18 6.39 -3.92 8.83
C ILE A 18 7.78 -4.24 8.25
N GLN A 19 8.83 -4.00 9.01
CA GLN A 19 10.22 -4.25 8.60
C GLN A 19 10.62 -5.74 8.65
N ARG A 20 9.90 -6.58 9.40
CA ARG A 20 10.25 -8.00 9.57
C ARG A 20 10.10 -8.82 8.29
N ILE A 21 9.04 -8.58 7.52
CA ILE A 21 8.76 -9.33 6.29
C ILE A 21 9.89 -9.16 5.25
N PRO A 22 10.25 -7.93 4.82
CA PRO A 22 11.34 -7.76 3.86
C PRO A 22 12.69 -8.26 4.40
N ARG A 23 12.91 -8.18 5.71
CA ARG A 23 14.12 -8.72 6.34
C ARG A 23 14.22 -10.25 6.19
N TYR A 24 13.13 -10.99 6.43
CA TYR A 24 13.15 -12.44 6.23
C TYR A 24 13.36 -12.83 4.77
N GLU A 25 12.77 -12.06 3.84
CA GLU A 25 12.97 -12.27 2.41
C GLU A 25 14.46 -12.13 2.02
N LEU A 26 15.13 -11.07 2.48
CA LEU A 26 16.56 -10.85 2.25
C LEU A 26 17.41 -11.97 2.84
N LEU A 27 17.14 -12.36 4.10
CA LEU A 27 17.88 -13.42 4.77
C LEU A 27 17.73 -14.78 4.09
N LEU A 28 16.53 -15.13 3.64
CA LEU A 28 16.26 -16.39 2.94
C LEU A 28 16.90 -16.41 1.54
N LYS A 29 16.88 -15.29 0.80
CA LYS A 29 17.60 -15.14 -0.47
C LYS A 29 19.10 -15.32 -0.28
N ASP A 30 19.67 -14.69 0.73
CA ASP A 30 21.10 -14.81 1.06
C ASP A 30 21.47 -16.22 1.51
N TYR A 31 20.59 -16.91 2.25
CA TYR A 31 20.76 -18.30 2.66
C TYR A 31 20.80 -19.22 1.45
N LEU A 32 19.78 -19.17 0.59
CA LEU A 32 19.68 -19.98 -0.63
C LEU A 32 20.87 -19.77 -1.56
N LYS A 33 21.38 -18.55 -1.68
CA LYS A 33 22.56 -18.24 -2.50
C LYS A 33 23.84 -18.93 -2.00
N LYS A 34 23.93 -19.19 -0.69
CA LYS A 34 25.10 -19.83 -0.05
C LYS A 34 24.92 -21.33 0.13
N LEU A 35 23.72 -21.85 -0.12
CA LEU A 35 23.39 -23.25 0.06
C LEU A 35 23.91 -24.08 -1.12
N PRO A 36 24.55 -25.24 -0.87
CA PRO A 36 24.88 -26.20 -1.94
C PRO A 36 23.62 -26.65 -2.69
N GLU A 37 23.73 -26.92 -3.99
CA GLU A 37 22.58 -27.28 -4.82
C GLU A 37 21.94 -28.62 -4.41
N ASP A 38 22.73 -29.52 -3.84
CA ASP A 38 22.37 -30.86 -3.37
C ASP A 38 21.94 -30.89 -1.89
N SER A 39 21.83 -29.72 -1.25
CA SER A 39 21.40 -29.63 0.14
C SER A 39 19.93 -30.04 0.30
N ASN A 40 19.67 -30.93 1.26
CA ASN A 40 18.32 -31.32 1.66
C ASN A 40 17.47 -30.12 2.15
N ASP A 41 18.11 -29.03 2.59
CA ASP A 41 17.46 -27.83 3.14
C ASP A 41 16.93 -26.88 2.04
N ARG A 42 17.32 -27.11 0.78
CA ARG A 42 17.08 -26.19 -0.33
C ARG A 42 15.60 -26.06 -0.67
N GLU A 43 14.90 -27.18 -0.78
CA GLU A 43 13.48 -27.22 -1.10
C GLU A 43 12.64 -26.47 -0.04
N ASP A 44 12.90 -26.74 1.24
CA ASP A 44 12.18 -26.09 2.34
C ASP A 44 12.50 -24.59 2.43
N SER A 45 13.73 -24.20 2.12
CA SER A 45 14.14 -22.79 2.07
C SER A 45 13.49 -22.03 0.91
N GLU A 46 13.34 -22.65 -0.25
CA GLU A 46 12.61 -22.08 -1.39
C GLU A 46 11.12 -21.92 -1.08
N LYS A 47 10.49 -22.92 -0.45
CA LYS A 47 9.11 -22.82 0.04
C LYS A 47 8.95 -21.70 1.07
N ALA A 48 9.86 -21.59 2.03
CA ALA A 48 9.84 -20.52 3.02
C ALA A 48 9.96 -19.14 2.36
N LEU A 49 10.86 -18.98 1.38
CA LEU A 49 11.00 -17.73 0.63
C LEU A 49 9.73 -17.39 -0.14
N HIS A 50 9.09 -18.37 -0.78
CA HIS A 50 7.83 -18.17 -1.48
C HIS A 50 6.71 -17.70 -0.53
N LEU A 51 6.57 -18.33 0.64
CA LEU A 51 5.58 -17.95 1.65
C LEU A 51 5.80 -16.52 2.16
N VAL A 52 7.05 -16.17 2.49
CA VAL A 52 7.38 -14.80 2.96
C VAL A 52 7.11 -13.77 1.86
N SER A 53 7.49 -14.05 0.63
CA SER A 53 7.25 -13.15 -0.52
C SER A 53 5.76 -12.95 -0.78
N THR A 54 4.97 -14.02 -0.65
CA THR A 54 3.51 -13.97 -0.80
C THR A 54 2.86 -13.12 0.30
N ALA A 55 3.30 -13.32 1.56
CA ALA A 55 2.84 -12.50 2.68
C ALA A 55 3.21 -11.01 2.49
N ALA A 56 4.41 -10.73 1.97
CA ALA A 56 4.86 -9.38 1.65
C ALA A 56 3.97 -8.71 0.59
N ALA A 57 3.70 -9.43 -0.51
CA ALA A 57 2.84 -8.96 -1.58
C ALA A 57 1.43 -8.65 -1.06
N HIS A 58 0.84 -9.56 -0.28
CA HIS A 58 -0.47 -9.35 0.31
C HIS A 58 -0.53 -8.14 1.26
N ALA A 59 0.51 -7.93 2.07
CA ALA A 59 0.61 -6.76 2.94
C ALA A 59 0.71 -5.45 2.13
N ASN A 60 1.51 -5.43 1.07
CA ASN A 60 1.61 -4.29 0.15
C ASN A 60 0.27 -3.96 -0.51
N ASP A 61 -0.47 -4.98 -0.97
CA ASP A 61 -1.79 -4.79 -1.57
C ASP A 61 -2.82 -4.27 -0.56
N ALA A 62 -2.76 -4.73 0.68
CA ALA A 62 -3.58 -4.19 1.77
C ALA A 62 -3.26 -2.71 2.03
N MET A 63 -1.98 -2.33 2.10
CA MET A 63 -1.57 -0.93 2.26
C MET A 63 -2.06 -0.06 1.10
N LYS A 64 -1.93 -0.54 -0.14
CA LYS A 64 -2.40 0.18 -1.33
C LYS A 64 -3.92 0.39 -1.31
N ARG A 65 -4.70 -0.61 -0.86
CA ARG A 65 -6.15 -0.47 -0.68
C ARG A 65 -6.50 0.59 0.37
N ILE A 66 -5.79 0.60 1.50
CA ILE A 66 -5.98 1.63 2.54
C ILE A 66 -5.66 3.02 2.00
N GLU A 67 -4.58 3.19 1.24
CA GLU A 67 -4.23 4.48 0.65
C GLU A 67 -5.28 4.97 -0.35
N LYS A 68 -5.78 4.09 -1.22
CA LYS A 68 -6.88 4.42 -2.15
C LYS A 68 -8.15 4.82 -1.42
N PHE A 69 -8.48 4.12 -0.34
CA PHE A 69 -9.65 4.42 0.49
C PHE A 69 -9.52 5.79 1.17
N LYS A 70 -8.32 6.13 1.69
CA LYS A 70 -8.06 7.45 2.25
C LYS A 70 -8.29 8.57 1.24
N LYS A 71 -7.81 8.42 0.00
CA LYS A 71 -8.05 9.41 -1.06
C LYS A 71 -9.54 9.60 -1.36
N LEU A 72 -10.33 8.52 -1.33
CA LEU A 72 -11.79 8.65 -1.48
C LEU A 72 -12.46 9.41 -0.33
N LEU A 73 -12.02 9.20 0.91
CA LEU A 73 -12.53 9.97 2.05
C LEU A 73 -12.21 11.47 1.90
N GLU A 74 -10.99 11.81 1.48
CA GLU A 74 -10.57 13.19 1.22
C GLU A 74 -11.45 13.85 0.14
N VAL A 75 -11.78 13.13 -0.94
CA VAL A 75 -12.69 13.64 -1.99
C VAL A 75 -14.11 13.82 -1.46
N GLN A 76 -14.62 12.88 -0.63
CA GLN A 76 -15.95 13.01 -0.04
C GLN A 76 -16.06 14.24 0.87
N GLU A 77 -15.00 14.55 1.63
CA GLU A 77 -14.91 15.76 2.43
C GLU A 77 -14.92 17.02 1.54
N CYS A 78 -14.17 17.03 0.43
CA CYS A 78 -14.15 18.15 -0.52
C CYS A 78 -15.52 18.45 -1.16
N LEU A 79 -16.35 17.42 -1.32
CA LEU A 79 -17.71 17.54 -1.88
C LEU A 79 -18.78 17.82 -0.79
N SER A 80 -18.37 18.11 0.45
CA SER A 80 -19.25 18.34 1.59
C SER A 80 -20.26 17.21 1.82
N GLY A 81 -19.91 15.96 1.49
CA GLY A 81 -20.77 14.79 1.67
C GLY A 81 -22.03 14.77 0.78
N THR A 82 -22.10 15.59 -0.26
CA THR A 82 -23.27 15.63 -1.17
C THR A 82 -23.42 14.35 -2.02
N VAL A 83 -22.35 13.55 -2.13
CA VAL A 83 -22.32 12.29 -2.88
C VAL A 83 -21.72 11.21 -1.99
N ASP A 84 -22.40 10.06 -1.87
CA ASP A 84 -21.83 8.88 -1.21
C ASP A 84 -20.78 8.23 -2.13
N LEU A 85 -19.51 8.44 -1.78
CA LEU A 85 -18.37 7.90 -2.50
C LEU A 85 -17.77 6.66 -1.83
N VAL A 86 -18.15 6.38 -0.58
CA VAL A 86 -17.49 5.39 0.27
C VAL A 86 -18.04 4.01 -0.04
N ASN A 87 -17.45 3.36 -1.05
CA ASN A 87 -17.72 1.98 -1.40
C ASN A 87 -16.39 1.21 -1.52
N PRO A 88 -16.27 -0.01 -0.95
CA PRO A 88 -15.05 -0.83 -1.05
C PRO A 88 -14.58 -1.13 -2.47
N THR A 89 -15.45 -1.06 -3.48
CA THR A 89 -15.11 -1.31 -4.89
C THR A 89 -14.83 -0.04 -5.68
N ARG A 90 -15.00 1.14 -5.08
CA ARG A 90 -14.72 2.42 -5.72
C ARG A 90 -13.27 2.80 -5.48
N GLU A 91 -12.68 3.47 -6.46
CA GLU A 91 -11.34 4.05 -6.34
C GLU A 91 -11.27 5.37 -7.11
N LEU A 92 -10.45 6.30 -6.62
CA LEU A 92 -10.08 7.49 -7.37
C LEU A 92 -9.05 7.10 -8.43
N VAL A 93 -9.40 7.28 -9.69
CA VAL A 93 -8.55 7.00 -10.85
C VAL A 93 -7.71 8.23 -11.18
N LYS A 94 -8.32 9.42 -11.19
CA LYS A 94 -7.63 10.67 -11.56
C LYS A 94 -8.37 11.89 -11.02
N GLU A 95 -7.65 12.99 -10.84
CA GLU A 95 -8.24 14.29 -10.54
C GLU A 95 -7.50 15.44 -11.24
N GLY A 96 -8.16 16.60 -11.36
CA GLY A 96 -7.52 17.83 -11.83
C GLY A 96 -8.46 18.88 -12.41
N LYS A 97 -7.88 20.02 -12.79
CA LYS A 97 -8.59 21.11 -13.45
C LYS A 97 -8.91 20.76 -14.90
N ILE A 98 -10.13 21.04 -15.32
CA ILE A 98 -10.62 20.86 -16.68
C ILE A 98 -11.43 22.08 -17.14
N VAL A 99 -11.57 22.24 -18.45
CA VAL A 99 -12.51 23.19 -19.05
C VAL A 99 -13.67 22.41 -19.64
N LYS A 100 -14.86 22.57 -19.04
CA LYS A 100 -16.11 22.01 -19.56
C LYS A 100 -16.67 22.96 -20.62
N ILE A 101 -16.95 22.43 -21.80
CA ILE A 101 -17.65 23.15 -22.87
C ILE A 101 -19.14 22.76 -22.84
N SER A 102 -20.02 23.74 -22.69
CA SER A 102 -21.48 23.53 -22.69
C SER A 102 -21.96 23.10 -24.07
N ALA A 103 -22.56 21.92 -24.20
CA ALA A 103 -23.11 21.44 -25.48
C ALA A 103 -24.25 22.33 -26.02
N ARG A 104 -24.93 23.10 -25.16
CA ARG A 104 -26.07 23.95 -25.55
C ARG A 104 -25.68 25.38 -25.91
N SER A 105 -24.73 25.96 -25.17
CA SER A 105 -24.36 27.38 -25.31
C SER A 105 -22.95 27.59 -25.87
N GLY A 106 -22.11 26.56 -25.92
CA GLY A 106 -20.71 26.67 -26.30
C GLY A 106 -19.82 27.30 -25.22
N ASP A 107 -20.37 27.69 -24.07
CA ASP A 107 -19.60 28.38 -23.02
C ASP A 107 -18.53 27.49 -22.38
N HIS A 108 -17.40 28.11 -22.06
CA HIS A 108 -16.27 27.49 -21.39
C HIS A 108 -16.37 27.69 -19.87
N GLN A 109 -16.29 26.60 -19.11
CA GLN A 109 -16.40 26.62 -17.66
C GLN A 109 -15.22 25.87 -17.02
N GLU A 110 -14.40 26.57 -16.24
CA GLU A 110 -13.36 25.94 -15.44
C GLU A 110 -13.97 25.12 -14.30
N ARG A 111 -13.56 23.86 -14.16
CA ARG A 111 -14.03 22.93 -13.14
C ARG A 111 -12.87 22.10 -12.61
N TYR A 112 -13.00 21.60 -11.39
CA TYR A 112 -12.13 20.55 -10.86
C TYR A 112 -12.89 19.23 -10.93
N LEU A 113 -12.30 18.22 -11.55
CA LEU A 113 -12.92 16.91 -11.76
C LEU A 113 -12.23 15.86 -10.90
N PHE A 114 -13.02 14.97 -10.32
CA PHE A 114 -12.59 13.70 -9.73
C PHE A 114 -13.18 12.57 -10.59
N LEU A 115 -12.34 11.63 -11.02
CA LEU A 115 -12.70 10.44 -11.80
C LEU A 115 -12.47 9.19 -10.96
#